data_AF-A0A537QLP1-F1
#
_entry.id   AF-A0A537QLP1-F1
#
_cell.length_a   1.000
_cell.length_b   1.000
_cell.length_c   1.000
_cell.angle_alpha   90.00
_cell.angle_beta   90.00
_cell.angle_gamma   90.00
#
_symmetry.space_group_name_H-M   'P 1'
#
loop_
_entity.id
_entity.type
_entity.pdbx_description
1 polymer ?
#
loop_
_entity_poly.entity_id
_entity_poly.type
_entity_poly.pdbx_seq_one_letter_code
_entity_poly.pdbx_strand_id
1 'polypeptide(L)'
;MPVRLSTGAAGFETDFRKLLDAKRETAADVDAFVAAIIEDVAQRGDGALIEYTHRFDGVDLTAAGLRLTCREIDESAAAASPETVAALRLAAERIEDFHRRQMPPPIDYVDALGVRLAARWRPVAAAGLYVPGGTAAYPSSVLMTAVPAKVAGVERLVMTVPTPSGVLNPLVLAAAKMVGVDEIYRVGGAQAVAALAYGTATIRPVDKIVGPGNAYVAAAKRRVFGRVGIDMIAGPSEILVVADRHNNPEWIAADLLSQAEHDSAAQAMLITDDDAFGRAVDAAVERHLARLPR
;
A
#
# COMPACT_ATOMS: atom_id res chain seq x y z
N MET A 1 2.36 -0.29 -28.53
CA MET A 1 0.98 -0.07 -29.02
C MET A 1 0.01 -0.77 -28.08
N PRO A 2 -1.10 -0.13 -27.73
CA PRO A 2 -2.10 -0.72 -26.84
C PRO A 2 -2.76 -1.93 -27.48
N VAL A 3 -3.18 -2.88 -26.65
CA VAL A 3 -4.02 -4.01 -27.07
C VAL A 3 -5.42 -3.48 -27.38
N ARG A 4 -5.94 -3.73 -28.58
CA ARG A 4 -7.30 -3.35 -28.99
C ARG A 4 -8.18 -4.57 -29.14
N LEU A 5 -9.31 -4.55 -28.46
CA LEU A 5 -10.34 -5.59 -28.54
C LEU A 5 -11.65 -4.95 -28.98
N SER A 6 -12.43 -5.68 -29.79
CA SER A 6 -13.78 -5.27 -30.21
C SER A 6 -14.75 -6.39 -29.88
N THR A 7 -15.86 -6.07 -29.22
CA THR A 7 -16.91 -7.04 -28.87
C THR A 7 -17.58 -7.66 -30.11
N GLY A 8 -17.46 -7.03 -31.28
CA GLY A 8 -17.93 -7.59 -32.56
C GLY A 8 -16.97 -8.57 -33.23
N ALA A 9 -15.74 -8.73 -32.72
CA ALA A 9 -14.76 -9.66 -33.30
C ALA A 9 -15.07 -11.11 -32.90
N ALA A 10 -14.95 -12.04 -33.85
CA ALA A 10 -15.24 -13.47 -33.61
C ALA A 10 -14.35 -14.11 -32.52
N GLY A 11 -13.15 -13.56 -32.29
CA GLY A 11 -12.20 -14.02 -31.26
C GLY A 11 -12.26 -13.27 -29.93
N PHE A 12 -13.18 -12.30 -29.77
CA PHE A 12 -13.18 -11.37 -28.63
C PHE A 12 -13.05 -12.07 -27.27
N GLU A 13 -13.89 -13.08 -27.01
CA GLU A 13 -13.92 -13.75 -25.70
C GLU A 13 -12.57 -14.42 -25.37
N THR A 14 -11.92 -15.03 -26.35
CA THR A 14 -10.62 -15.67 -26.18
C THR A 14 -9.53 -14.64 -25.92
N ASP A 15 -9.49 -13.57 -26.71
CA ASP A 15 -8.47 -12.51 -26.57
C ASP A 15 -8.67 -11.72 -25.27
N PHE A 16 -9.92 -11.49 -24.86
CA PHE A 16 -10.26 -10.84 -23.61
C PHE A 16 -9.83 -11.68 -22.41
N ARG A 17 -10.09 -12.99 -22.41
CA ARG A 17 -9.59 -13.90 -21.36
C ARG A 17 -8.06 -13.89 -21.28
N LYS A 18 -7.39 -13.91 -22.43
CA LYS A 18 -5.92 -13.82 -22.49
C LYS A 18 -5.41 -12.52 -21.86
N LEU A 19 -6.08 -11.39 -22.09
CA LEU A 19 -5.74 -10.11 -21.44
C LEU A 19 -5.90 -10.18 -19.91
N LEU A 20 -6.97 -10.82 -19.42
CA LEU A 20 -7.22 -10.97 -17.99
C LEU A 20 -6.22 -11.90 -17.28
N ASP A 21 -5.71 -12.93 -17.98
CA ASP A 21 -4.82 -13.93 -17.39
C ASP A 21 -3.32 -13.54 -17.39
N ALA A 22 -2.92 -12.59 -18.23
CA ALA A 22 -1.50 -12.25 -18.50
C ALA A 22 -0.67 -11.78 -17.28
N LYS A 23 -1.29 -11.49 -16.13
CA LYS A 23 -0.63 -10.84 -14.98
C LYS A 23 -0.30 -11.75 -13.79
N ARG A 24 -0.62 -13.05 -13.81
CA ARG A 24 -0.55 -13.91 -12.61
C ARG A 24 0.75 -14.69 -12.40
N GLU A 25 1.75 -14.59 -13.28
CA GLU A 25 2.82 -15.59 -13.39
C GLU A 25 4.11 -15.42 -12.55
N THR A 26 4.24 -14.47 -11.63
CA THR A 26 5.50 -14.28 -10.85
C THR A 26 5.60 -15.00 -9.50
N ALA A 27 4.76 -16.02 -9.23
CA ALA A 27 4.46 -16.43 -7.85
C ALA A 27 5.34 -17.54 -7.22
N ALA A 28 5.95 -18.46 -7.98
CA ALA A 28 6.51 -19.68 -7.38
C ALA A 28 7.87 -19.47 -6.70
N ASP A 29 8.83 -18.84 -7.38
CA ASP A 29 10.20 -18.68 -6.86
C ASP A 29 10.29 -17.70 -5.68
N VAL A 30 9.43 -16.68 -5.68
CA VAL A 30 9.36 -15.69 -4.58
C VAL A 30 8.86 -16.35 -3.29
N ASP A 31 7.94 -17.31 -3.38
CA ASP A 31 7.26 -17.85 -2.21
C ASP A 31 8.18 -18.71 -1.33
N ALA A 32 9.01 -19.56 -1.92
CA ALA A 32 9.99 -20.37 -1.18
C ALA A 32 11.04 -19.50 -0.49
N PHE A 33 11.51 -18.45 -1.17
CA PHE A 33 12.46 -17.50 -0.59
C PHE A 33 11.87 -16.73 0.59
N VAL A 34 10.63 -16.25 0.45
CA VAL A 34 9.91 -15.56 1.52
C VAL A 34 9.63 -16.49 2.70
N ALA A 35 9.35 -17.78 2.46
CA ALA A 35 9.23 -18.78 3.51
C ALA A 35 10.46 -18.80 4.42
N ALA A 36 11.64 -18.89 3.81
CA ALA A 36 12.91 -18.96 4.53
C ALA A 36 13.16 -17.69 5.35
N ILE A 37 12.89 -16.50 4.79
CA ILE A 37 13.03 -15.23 5.51
C ILE A 37 12.11 -15.19 6.74
N ILE A 38 10.85 -15.62 6.60
CA ILE A 38 9.89 -15.61 7.71
C ILE A 38 10.35 -16.54 8.83
N GLU A 39 10.75 -17.77 8.48
CA GLU A 39 11.22 -18.75 9.45
C GLU A 39 12.46 -18.26 10.18
N ASP A 40 13.39 -17.67 9.44
CA ASP A 40 14.63 -17.14 9.98
C ASP A 40 14.41 -15.96 10.94
N VAL A 41 13.53 -15.02 10.59
CA VAL A 41 13.15 -13.92 11.48
C VAL A 41 12.40 -14.42 12.72
N ALA A 42 11.53 -15.43 12.57
CA ALA A 42 10.83 -16.04 13.70
C ALA A 42 11.79 -16.75 14.68
N GLN A 43 12.89 -17.32 14.19
CA GLN A 43 13.88 -18.03 15.01
C GLN A 43 14.95 -17.10 15.61
N ARG A 44 15.51 -16.17 14.81
CA ARG A 44 16.66 -15.34 15.21
C ARG A 44 16.31 -13.90 15.59
N GLY A 45 15.09 -13.45 15.33
CA GLY A 45 14.62 -12.10 15.69
C GLY A 45 15.47 -10.99 15.07
N ASP A 46 15.94 -10.04 15.89
CA ASP A 46 16.67 -8.85 15.45
C ASP A 46 17.92 -9.18 14.63
N GLY A 47 18.60 -10.29 14.92
CA GLY A 47 19.80 -10.69 14.18
C GLY A 47 19.52 -10.93 12.69
N ALA A 48 18.46 -11.68 12.38
CA ALA A 48 18.01 -11.87 11.01
C ALA A 48 17.51 -10.57 10.38
N LEU A 49 16.78 -9.76 11.14
CA LEU A 49 16.23 -8.49 10.66
C LEU A 49 17.34 -7.51 10.21
N ILE A 50 18.40 -7.39 11.01
CA ILE A 50 19.59 -6.58 10.70
C ILE A 50 20.31 -7.13 9.46
N GLU A 51 20.53 -8.44 9.38
CA GLU A 51 21.20 -9.07 8.26
C GLU A 51 20.47 -8.85 6.92
N TYR A 52 19.15 -9.05 6.90
CA TYR A 52 18.34 -8.80 5.71
C TYR A 52 18.24 -7.31 5.36
N THR A 53 18.22 -6.42 6.35
CA THR A 53 18.23 -4.97 6.11
C THR A 53 19.55 -4.53 5.47
N HIS A 54 20.69 -5.03 5.94
CA HIS A 54 21.97 -4.80 5.29
C HIS A 54 21.98 -5.35 3.86
N ARG A 55 21.52 -6.59 3.66
CA ARG A 55 21.53 -7.26 2.36
C ARG A 55 20.66 -6.56 1.31
N PHE A 56 19.45 -6.12 1.67
CA PHE A 56 18.47 -5.62 0.71
C PHE A 56 18.42 -4.08 0.64
N ASP A 57 18.65 -3.40 1.76
CA ASP A 57 18.59 -1.94 1.83
C ASP A 57 19.98 -1.29 1.86
N GLY A 58 21.06 -2.08 2.02
CA GLY A 58 22.43 -1.57 2.06
C GLY A 58 22.74 -0.73 3.30
N VAL A 59 22.02 -0.99 4.41
CA VAL A 59 22.15 -0.24 5.66
C VAL A 59 22.72 -1.13 6.75
N ASP A 60 23.85 -0.72 7.33
CA ASP A 60 24.42 -1.39 8.49
C ASP A 60 23.76 -0.88 9.78
N LEU A 61 23.04 -1.77 10.48
CA LEU A 61 22.26 -1.43 11.66
C LEU A 61 22.68 -2.26 12.86
N THR A 62 22.51 -1.67 14.04
CA THR A 62 22.46 -2.41 15.30
C THR A 62 21.00 -2.49 15.78
N ALA A 63 20.71 -3.30 16.79
CA ALA A 63 19.36 -3.37 17.38
C ALA A 63 18.85 -1.99 17.83
N ALA A 64 19.74 -1.15 18.39
CA ALA A 64 19.41 0.23 18.78
C ALA A 64 19.07 1.14 17.59
N GLY A 65 19.55 0.79 16.39
CA GLY A 65 19.28 1.53 15.15
C GLY A 65 17.98 1.11 14.43
N LEU A 66 17.32 0.01 14.83
CA LEU A 66 16.11 -0.44 14.14
C LEU A 66 14.95 0.55 14.28
N ARG A 67 14.76 1.14 15.46
CA ARG A 67 13.71 2.14 15.73
C ARG A 67 14.23 3.54 15.41
N LEU A 68 13.43 4.35 14.72
CA LEU A 68 13.69 5.78 14.59
C LEU A 68 13.45 6.50 15.92
N THR A 69 14.38 7.37 16.29
CA THR A 69 14.23 8.24 17.45
C THR A 69 13.30 9.42 17.15
N CYS A 70 12.67 10.00 18.17
CA CYS A 70 11.87 11.22 18.00
C CYS A 70 12.68 12.35 17.35
N ARG A 71 13.97 12.46 17.69
CA ARG A 71 14.87 13.45 17.10
C ARG A 71 15.03 13.24 15.59
N GLU A 72 15.29 12.02 15.13
CA GLU A 72 15.40 11.74 13.69
C GLU A 72 14.09 12.02 12.94
N ILE A 73 12.95 11.69 13.55
CA ILE A 73 11.63 11.96 12.98
C ILE A 73 11.41 13.47 12.86
N ASP A 74 11.73 14.23 13.92
CA ASP A 74 11.55 15.67 13.96
C ASP A 74 12.47 16.40 12.97
N GLU A 75 13.75 16.03 12.93
CA GLU A 75 14.74 16.59 12.00
C GLU A 75 14.36 16.31 10.55
N SER A 76 13.95 15.08 10.24
CA SER A 76 13.54 14.74 8.87
C SER A 76 12.23 15.40 8.48
N ALA A 77 11.21 15.40 9.37
CA ALA A 77 9.93 16.05 9.09
C ALA A 77 10.07 17.56 8.90
N ALA A 78 10.99 18.22 9.61
CA ALA A 78 11.25 19.66 9.47
C ALA A 78 11.84 20.04 8.11
N ALA A 79 12.44 19.09 7.38
CA ALA A 79 12.95 19.32 6.03
C ALA A 79 11.84 19.31 4.96
N ALA A 80 10.60 18.94 5.32
CA ALA A 80 9.47 18.96 4.39
C ALA A 80 9.01 20.39 4.07
N SER A 81 8.65 20.63 2.81
CA SER A 81 8.07 21.91 2.39
C SER A 81 6.79 22.24 3.19
N PRO A 82 6.66 23.45 3.77
CA PRO A 82 5.45 23.85 4.48
C PRO A 82 4.17 23.78 3.63
N GLU A 83 4.28 24.10 2.34
CA GLU A 83 3.16 24.03 1.39
C GLU A 83 2.70 22.58 1.21
N THR A 84 3.65 21.65 1.03
CA THR A 84 3.32 20.23 0.89
C THR A 84 2.78 19.65 2.19
N VAL A 85 3.29 20.06 3.35
CA VAL A 85 2.76 19.68 4.66
C VAL A 85 1.32 20.19 4.84
N ALA A 86 1.00 21.39 4.37
CA ALA A 86 -0.37 21.90 4.37
C ALA A 86 -1.30 21.06 3.48
N ALA A 87 -0.83 20.64 2.29
CA ALA A 87 -1.57 19.72 1.42
C ALA A 87 -1.81 18.35 2.08
N LEU A 88 -0.80 17.79 2.77
CA LEU A 88 -0.93 16.55 3.53
C LEU A 88 -1.96 16.68 4.66
N ARG A 89 -2.00 17.83 5.34
CA ARG A 89 -2.99 18.10 6.39
C ARG A 89 -4.40 18.13 5.84
N LEU A 90 -4.62 18.84 4.73
CA LEU A 90 -5.91 18.85 4.04
C LEU A 90 -6.35 17.43 3.65
N ALA A 91 -5.42 16.61 3.13
CA ALA A 91 -5.71 15.22 2.81
C ALA A 91 -6.09 14.41 4.06
N ALA A 92 -5.33 14.53 5.15
CA ALA A 92 -5.58 13.83 6.41
C ALA A 92 -6.96 14.19 6.98
N GLU A 93 -7.33 15.47 7.00
CA GLU A 93 -8.63 15.95 7.49
C GLU A 93 -9.80 15.35 6.68
N ARG A 94 -9.66 15.28 5.35
CA ARG A 94 -10.68 14.68 4.48
C ARG A 94 -10.80 13.17 4.67
N ILE A 95 -9.66 12.48 4.81
CA ILE A 95 -9.63 11.04 5.08
C ILE A 95 -10.30 10.76 6.42
N GLU A 96 -10.01 11.57 7.43
CA GLU A 96 -10.58 11.43 8.78
C GLU A 96 -12.09 11.64 8.78
N ASP A 97 -12.60 12.74 8.18
CA ASP A 97 -14.05 13.00 8.11
C ASP A 97 -14.80 11.83 7.45
N PHE A 98 -14.26 11.30 6.35
CA PHE A 98 -14.87 10.17 5.66
C PHE A 98 -14.92 8.92 6.53
N HIS A 99 -13.80 8.52 7.16
CA HIS A 99 -13.75 7.30 7.96
C HIS A 99 -14.54 7.41 9.26
N ARG A 100 -14.65 8.61 9.86
CA ARG A 100 -15.52 8.82 11.04
C ARG A 100 -16.99 8.50 10.72
N ARG A 101 -17.46 8.82 9.51
CA ARG A 101 -18.83 8.52 9.04
C ARG A 101 -19.06 7.03 8.79
N GLN A 102 -18.00 6.23 8.64
CA GLN A 102 -18.09 4.78 8.42
C GLN A 102 -18.12 3.96 9.72
N MET A 103 -17.96 4.60 10.89
CA MET A 103 -17.95 3.89 12.16
C MET A 103 -19.29 3.17 12.41
N PRO A 104 -19.29 1.84 12.60
CA PRO A 104 -20.52 1.08 12.72
C PRO A 104 -21.20 1.33 14.07
N PRO A 105 -22.52 1.55 14.10
CA PRO A 105 -23.24 1.66 15.36
C PRO A 105 -23.27 0.30 16.08
N PRO A 106 -23.36 0.29 17.43
CA PRO A 106 -23.60 -0.93 18.17
C PRO A 106 -25.00 -1.48 17.85
N ILE A 107 -25.14 -2.81 17.90
CA ILE A 107 -26.45 -3.48 17.85
C ILE A 107 -26.71 -4.04 19.25
N ASP A 108 -27.89 -3.80 19.82
CA ASP A 108 -28.32 -4.35 21.11
C ASP A 108 -29.86 -4.38 21.14
N TYR A 109 -30.44 -5.56 21.15
CA TYR A 109 -31.90 -5.74 21.18
C TYR A 109 -32.31 -7.03 21.88
N VAL A 110 -33.60 -7.13 22.21
CA VAL A 110 -34.23 -8.36 22.72
C VAL A 110 -35.19 -8.85 21.66
N ASP A 111 -35.06 -10.12 21.26
CA ASP A 111 -35.93 -10.71 20.25
C ASP A 111 -37.32 -11.10 20.81
N ALA A 112 -38.19 -11.61 19.94
CA ALA A 112 -39.55 -12.02 20.32
C ALA A 112 -39.60 -13.21 21.30
N LEU A 113 -38.48 -13.93 21.48
CA LEU A 113 -38.34 -15.04 22.43
C LEU A 113 -37.76 -14.58 23.77
N GLY A 114 -37.44 -13.28 23.91
CA GLY A 114 -36.83 -12.71 25.11
C GLY A 114 -35.31 -12.85 25.17
N VAL A 115 -34.65 -13.26 24.09
CA VAL A 115 -33.18 -13.38 24.04
C VAL A 115 -32.55 -12.03 23.73
N ARG A 116 -31.60 -11.58 24.57
CA ARG A 116 -30.81 -10.38 24.30
C ARG A 116 -29.65 -10.71 23.36
N LEU A 117 -29.60 -10.01 22.22
CA LEU A 117 -28.59 -10.15 21.18
C LEU A 117 -27.87 -8.81 21.00
N ALA A 118 -26.53 -8.83 20.94
CA ALA A 118 -25.74 -7.62 20.76
C ALA A 118 -24.52 -7.84 19.87
N ALA A 119 -24.18 -6.84 19.06
CA ALA A 119 -22.92 -6.74 18.32
C ALA A 119 -22.15 -5.51 18.81
N ARG A 120 -20.90 -5.73 19.24
CA ARG A 120 -19.99 -4.68 19.72
C ARG A 120 -18.76 -4.65 18.85
N TRP A 121 -18.34 -3.45 18.47
CA TRP A 121 -17.14 -3.21 17.68
C TRP A 121 -16.02 -2.74 18.61
N ARG A 122 -14.83 -3.31 18.44
CA ARG A 122 -13.62 -2.90 19.17
C ARG A 122 -12.46 -2.79 18.17
N PRO A 123 -11.57 -1.80 18.32
CA PRO A 123 -10.34 -1.75 17.53
C PRO A 123 -9.46 -2.96 17.84
N VAL A 124 -8.57 -3.29 16.90
CA VAL A 124 -7.41 -4.13 17.21
C VAL A 124 -6.52 -3.41 18.21
N ALA A 125 -5.80 -4.15 19.06
CA ALA A 125 -4.95 -3.54 20.07
C ALA A 125 -3.71 -2.88 19.43
N ALA A 126 -3.13 -3.56 18.43
CA ALA A 126 -2.01 -3.03 17.65
C ALA A 126 -2.15 -3.32 16.15
N ALA A 127 -1.80 -2.33 15.32
CA ALA A 127 -1.73 -2.46 13.87
C ALA A 127 -0.35 -2.09 13.33
N GLY A 128 0.15 -2.90 12.40
CA GLY A 128 1.37 -2.68 11.63
C GLY A 128 1.06 -2.07 10.27
N LEU A 129 1.73 -0.97 9.93
CA LEU A 129 1.61 -0.25 8.67
C LEU A 129 2.90 -0.47 7.89
N TYR A 130 2.83 -1.24 6.81
CA TYR A 130 3.94 -1.35 5.87
C TYR A 130 3.90 -0.19 4.89
N VAL A 131 4.99 0.58 4.83
CA VAL A 131 5.15 1.71 3.91
C VAL A 131 6.35 1.43 3.01
N PRO A 132 6.19 1.41 1.68
CA PRO A 132 7.33 1.25 0.77
C PRO A 132 8.37 2.37 0.94
N GLY A 133 9.65 2.05 0.72
CA GLY A 133 10.75 3.02 0.74
C GLY A 133 11.22 3.41 -0.67
N GLY A 134 12.28 4.22 -0.73
CA GLY A 134 12.90 4.65 -1.98
C GLY A 134 11.98 5.53 -2.84
N THR A 135 11.90 5.25 -4.14
CA THR A 135 11.10 6.04 -5.10
C THR A 135 9.58 5.84 -4.97
N ALA A 136 9.15 4.81 -4.22
CA ALA A 136 7.75 4.54 -3.91
C ALA A 136 7.34 4.99 -2.49
N ALA A 137 8.17 5.83 -1.84
CA ALA A 137 7.90 6.35 -0.50
C ALA A 137 6.81 7.44 -0.55
N TYR A 138 5.55 7.01 -0.50
CA TYR A 138 4.40 7.90 -0.60
C TYR A 138 3.86 8.30 0.78
N PRO A 139 3.83 9.60 1.14
CA PRO A 139 3.18 10.06 2.37
C PRO A 139 1.66 9.78 2.37
N SER A 140 1.02 9.72 1.20
CA SER A 140 -0.38 9.34 1.07
C SER A 140 -0.68 7.93 1.59
N SER A 141 0.23 6.96 1.38
CA SER A 141 0.10 5.60 1.94
C SER A 141 0.10 5.61 3.47
N VAL A 142 0.89 6.50 4.08
CA VAL A 142 0.87 6.68 5.55
C VAL A 142 -0.51 7.18 5.98
N LEU A 143 -1.03 8.23 5.34
CA LEU A 143 -2.33 8.81 5.71
C LEU A 143 -3.47 7.79 5.53
N MET A 144 -3.51 7.12 4.38
CA MET A 144 -4.58 6.16 4.03
C MET A 144 -4.59 4.90 4.91
N THR A 145 -3.49 4.60 5.61
CA THR A 145 -3.43 3.43 6.51
C THR A 145 -3.52 3.82 7.99
N ALA A 146 -2.86 4.92 8.39
CA ALA A 146 -2.82 5.35 9.79
C ALA A 146 -4.10 6.09 10.23
N VAL A 147 -4.66 6.98 9.40
CA VAL A 147 -5.84 7.77 9.77
C VAL A 147 -7.04 6.88 10.08
N PRO A 148 -7.41 5.88 9.25
CA PRO A 148 -8.52 4.98 9.58
C PRO A 148 -8.27 4.18 10.86
N ALA A 149 -7.02 3.80 11.13
CA ALA A 149 -6.67 3.06 12.34
C ALA A 149 -6.81 3.94 13.60
N LYS A 150 -6.41 5.22 13.55
CA LYS A 150 -6.65 6.18 14.64
C LYS A 150 -8.14 6.45 14.84
N VAL A 151 -8.91 6.63 13.76
CA VAL A 151 -10.36 6.81 13.83
C VAL A 151 -11.05 5.60 14.48
N ALA A 152 -10.59 4.37 14.16
CA ALA A 152 -11.09 3.16 14.77
C ALA A 152 -10.75 3.03 16.27
N GLY A 153 -9.75 3.77 16.76
CA GLY A 153 -9.28 3.75 18.15
C GLY A 153 -8.14 2.77 18.42
N VAL A 154 -7.33 2.43 17.41
CA VAL A 154 -6.15 1.56 17.62
C VAL A 154 -5.12 2.29 18.48
N GLU A 155 -4.75 1.69 19.61
CA GLU A 155 -3.89 2.31 20.62
C GLU A 155 -2.41 2.27 20.26
N ARG A 156 -1.96 1.24 19.53
CA ARG A 156 -0.56 1.09 19.09
C ARG A 156 -0.46 0.93 17.58
N LEU A 157 0.00 1.99 16.91
CA LEU A 157 0.34 1.99 15.49
C LEU A 157 1.84 1.88 15.28
N VAL A 158 2.24 0.81 14.63
CA VAL A 158 3.64 0.53 14.27
C VAL A 158 3.80 0.72 12.79
N MET A 159 4.75 1.53 12.34
CA MET A 159 5.09 1.68 10.93
C MET A 159 6.45 1.06 10.65
N THR A 160 6.53 0.28 9.58
CA THR A 160 7.80 -0.21 9.02
C THR A 160 8.02 0.45 7.67
N VAL A 161 9.17 1.10 7.50
CA VAL A 161 9.56 1.74 6.24
C VAL A 161 11.05 1.44 5.97
N PRO A 162 11.41 0.77 4.87
CA PRO A 162 12.81 0.57 4.55
C PRO A 162 13.46 1.91 4.19
N THR A 163 14.74 2.03 4.52
CA THR A 163 15.53 3.24 4.24
C THR A 163 16.72 2.89 3.37
N PRO A 164 16.53 2.57 2.08
CA PRO A 164 17.64 2.21 1.19
C PRO A 164 18.76 3.25 1.26
N SER A 165 20.00 2.79 1.45
CA SER A 165 21.19 3.64 1.65
C SER A 165 21.08 4.63 2.83
N GLY A 166 20.21 4.35 3.81
CA GLY A 166 19.99 5.18 5.00
C GLY A 166 19.14 6.42 4.76
N VAL A 167 18.54 6.57 3.57
CA VAL A 167 17.78 7.78 3.21
C VAL A 167 16.37 7.75 3.81
N LEU A 168 16.05 8.77 4.60
CA LEU A 168 14.71 9.01 5.13
C LEU A 168 13.94 9.96 4.21
N ASN A 169 12.66 9.66 3.96
CA ASN A 169 11.77 10.56 3.22
C ASN A 169 11.11 11.57 4.20
N PRO A 170 11.41 12.88 4.08
CA PRO A 170 10.85 13.92 4.95
C PRO A 170 9.32 13.92 5.00
N LEU A 171 8.66 13.70 3.86
CA LEU A 171 7.20 13.75 3.76
C LEU A 171 6.55 12.54 4.43
N VAL A 172 7.15 11.35 4.32
CA VAL A 172 6.66 10.14 5.02
C VAL A 172 6.71 10.35 6.54
N LEU A 173 7.83 10.90 7.05
CA LEU A 173 7.97 11.15 8.49
C LEU A 173 7.11 12.33 8.98
N ALA A 174 6.94 13.37 8.16
CA ALA A 174 5.99 14.44 8.45
C ALA A 174 4.54 13.92 8.52
N ALA A 175 4.13 13.06 7.58
CA ALA A 175 2.81 12.42 7.60
C ALA A 175 2.63 11.51 8.83
N ALA A 176 3.61 10.66 9.13
CA ALA A 176 3.56 9.74 10.27
C ALA A 176 3.46 10.48 11.60
N LYS A 177 4.23 11.57 11.77
CA LYS A 177 4.16 12.44 12.94
C LYS A 177 2.80 13.14 13.04
N MET A 178 2.29 13.68 11.92
CA MET A 178 1.02 14.41 11.87
C MET A 178 -0.17 13.55 12.33
N VAL A 179 -0.21 12.28 11.92
CA VAL A 179 -1.30 11.35 12.24
C VAL A 179 -1.05 10.53 13.52
N GLY A 180 0.08 10.77 14.20
CA GLY A 180 0.40 10.16 15.49
C GLY A 180 0.77 8.69 15.44
N VAL A 181 1.59 8.26 14.47
CA VAL A 181 2.19 6.91 14.50
C VAL A 181 3.10 6.76 15.74
N ASP A 182 2.97 5.66 16.48
CA ASP A 182 3.57 5.50 17.80
C ASP A 182 5.01 4.94 17.75
N GLU A 183 5.27 4.03 16.80
CA GLU A 183 6.56 3.38 16.63
C GLU A 183 6.93 3.33 15.14
N ILE A 184 8.13 3.76 14.77
CA ILE A 184 8.61 3.71 13.37
C ILE A 184 9.92 2.93 13.32
N TYR A 185 9.97 1.91 12.47
CA TYR A 185 11.13 1.04 12.28
C TYR A 185 11.64 1.11 10.85
N ARG A 186 12.96 1.22 10.69
CA ARG A 186 13.63 1.43 9.40
C ARG A 186 13.85 0.15 8.57
N VAL A 187 12.86 -0.73 8.57
CA VAL A 187 12.92 -2.06 7.95
C VAL A 187 11.81 -2.24 6.91
N GLY A 188 12.05 -3.04 5.86
CA GLY A 188 11.07 -3.34 4.82
C GLY A 188 11.02 -4.81 4.42
N GLY A 189 10.43 -5.09 3.26
CA GLY A 189 10.38 -6.42 2.66
C GLY A 189 9.64 -7.48 3.48
N ALA A 190 9.92 -8.75 3.18
CA ALA A 190 9.33 -9.90 3.89
C ALA A 190 9.76 -9.97 5.36
N GLN A 191 10.99 -9.52 5.66
CA GLN A 191 11.54 -9.51 7.02
C GLN A 191 10.80 -8.54 7.95
N ALA A 192 10.34 -7.38 7.45
CA ALA A 192 9.50 -6.47 8.23
C ALA A 192 8.12 -7.06 8.54
N VAL A 193 7.49 -7.72 7.55
CA VAL A 193 6.21 -8.41 7.74
C VAL A 193 6.36 -9.55 8.76
N ALA A 194 7.44 -10.32 8.68
CA ALA A 194 7.75 -11.37 9.66
C ALA A 194 7.94 -10.79 11.06
N ALA A 195 8.72 -9.72 11.22
CA ALA A 195 8.94 -9.07 12.50
C ALA A 195 7.64 -8.53 13.11
N LEU A 196 6.75 -7.94 12.31
CA LEU A 196 5.42 -7.50 12.77
C LEU A 196 4.52 -8.67 13.18
N ALA A 197 4.59 -9.81 12.50
CA ALA A 197 3.72 -10.96 12.77
C ALA A 197 4.20 -11.86 13.91
N TYR A 198 5.50 -12.06 14.04
CA TYR A 198 6.10 -12.96 15.04
C TYR A 198 6.66 -12.21 16.24
N GLY A 199 7.02 -10.94 16.07
CA GLY A 199 7.77 -10.18 17.05
C GLY A 199 9.26 -10.49 17.01
N THR A 200 10.04 -9.57 17.57
CA THR A 200 11.46 -9.70 17.86
C THR A 200 11.75 -9.11 19.25
N ALA A 201 13.02 -9.06 19.67
CA ALA A 201 13.38 -8.38 20.91
C ALA A 201 13.08 -6.86 20.84
N THR A 202 13.19 -6.25 19.66
CA THR A 202 12.97 -4.81 19.45
C THR A 202 11.56 -4.47 18.96
N ILE A 203 10.92 -5.35 18.18
CA ILE A 203 9.60 -5.11 17.57
C ILE A 203 8.58 -6.06 18.21
N ARG A 204 7.67 -5.54 19.05
CA ARG A 204 6.56 -6.37 19.56
C ARG A 204 5.56 -6.66 18.44
N PRO A 205 4.99 -7.88 18.39
CA PRO A 205 4.06 -8.26 17.33
C PRO A 205 2.79 -7.39 17.34
N VAL A 206 2.09 -7.37 16.22
CA VAL A 206 0.81 -6.65 16.01
C VAL A 206 -0.30 -7.63 15.66
N ASP A 207 -1.56 -7.21 15.79
CA ASP A 207 -2.72 -8.06 15.49
C ASP A 207 -3.10 -8.06 14.01
N LYS A 208 -2.79 -6.96 13.31
CA LYS A 208 -3.12 -6.77 11.89
C LYS A 208 -2.01 -6.01 11.16
N ILE A 209 -1.66 -6.45 9.96
CA ILE A 209 -0.70 -5.78 9.06
C ILE A 209 -1.44 -5.25 7.84
N VAL A 210 -1.26 -3.97 7.53
CA VAL A 210 -1.85 -3.31 6.36
C VAL A 210 -0.77 -2.57 5.56
N GLY A 211 -1.12 -2.17 4.34
CA GLY A 211 -0.25 -1.41 3.46
C GLY A 211 0.26 -2.25 2.30
N PRO A 212 0.30 -1.69 1.08
CA PRO A 212 0.76 -2.39 -0.10
C PRO A 212 2.29 -2.52 -0.10
N GLY A 213 2.80 -3.51 -0.82
CA GLY A 213 4.22 -3.68 -1.04
C GLY A 213 4.48 -4.53 -2.28
N ASN A 214 5.77 -4.75 -2.57
CA ASN A 214 6.19 -5.57 -3.70
C ASN A 214 5.80 -7.06 -3.53
N ALA A 215 6.14 -7.89 -4.51
CA ALA A 215 5.84 -9.32 -4.51
C ALA A 215 6.30 -10.06 -3.24
N TYR A 216 7.43 -9.68 -2.64
CA TYR A 216 7.94 -10.28 -1.40
C TYR A 216 7.05 -9.95 -0.20
N VAL A 217 6.59 -8.70 -0.09
CA VAL A 217 5.66 -8.25 0.96
C VAL A 217 4.31 -8.93 0.79
N ALA A 218 3.80 -9.01 -0.44
CA ALA A 218 2.54 -9.67 -0.75
C ALA A 218 2.58 -11.18 -0.40
N ALA A 219 3.64 -11.88 -0.80
CA ALA A 219 3.86 -13.28 -0.44
C ALA A 219 4.03 -13.46 1.08
N ALA A 220 4.71 -12.52 1.76
CA ALA A 220 4.89 -12.59 3.20
C ALA A 220 3.56 -12.41 3.94
N LYS A 221 2.76 -11.41 3.57
CA LYS A 221 1.42 -11.16 4.11
C LYS A 221 0.53 -12.39 3.93
N ARG A 222 0.57 -13.03 2.76
CA ARG A 222 -0.14 -14.29 2.50
C ARG A 222 0.27 -15.39 3.49
N ARG A 223 1.57 -15.54 3.75
CA ARG A 223 2.11 -16.60 4.62
C ARG A 223 1.84 -16.37 6.11
N VAL A 224 1.77 -15.12 6.55
CA VAL A 224 1.47 -14.79 7.97
C VAL A 224 -0.03 -14.65 8.25
N PHE A 225 -0.87 -14.67 7.22
CA PHE A 225 -2.32 -14.65 7.37
C PHE A 225 -2.80 -15.83 8.22
N GLY A 226 -3.67 -15.54 9.20
CA GLY A 226 -4.15 -16.51 10.20
C GLY A 226 -3.39 -16.42 11.52
N ARG A 227 -2.12 -15.96 11.51
CA ARG A 227 -1.43 -15.51 12.73
C ARG A 227 -1.76 -14.04 13.02
N VAL A 228 -1.76 -13.22 11.99
CA VAL A 228 -2.21 -11.82 12.02
C VAL A 228 -3.26 -11.59 10.95
N GLY A 229 -4.13 -10.61 11.18
CA GLY A 229 -4.99 -10.09 10.12
C GLY A 229 -4.16 -9.42 9.03
N ILE A 230 -4.62 -9.50 7.79
CA ILE A 230 -4.12 -8.67 6.69
C ILE A 230 -5.30 -7.90 6.07
N ASP A 231 -5.02 -6.80 5.40
CA ASP A 231 -5.99 -6.07 4.56
C ASP A 231 -6.35 -6.87 3.30
N MET A 232 -5.39 -7.07 2.42
CA MET A 232 -5.49 -7.81 1.16
C MET A 232 -4.10 -8.17 0.64
N ILE A 233 -4.04 -9.12 -0.30
CA ILE A 233 -2.83 -9.39 -1.08
C ILE A 233 -2.85 -8.41 -2.26
N ALA A 234 -1.87 -7.51 -2.29
CA ALA A 234 -1.77 -6.52 -3.36
C ALA A 234 -1.47 -7.22 -4.70
N GLY A 235 -2.26 -6.88 -5.72
CA GLY A 235 -1.94 -7.16 -7.12
C GLY A 235 -1.36 -5.90 -7.80
N PRO A 236 -0.95 -6.01 -9.07
CA PRO A 236 -0.62 -4.84 -9.87
C PRO A 236 -1.78 -3.85 -9.89
N SER A 237 -1.48 -2.56 -9.90
CA SER A 237 -2.48 -1.51 -9.84
C SER A 237 -3.16 -1.31 -11.20
N GLU A 238 -4.46 -1.00 -11.22
CA GLU A 238 -5.26 -0.96 -12.46
C GLU A 238 -6.27 0.19 -12.45
N ILE A 239 -6.55 0.74 -13.64
CA ILE A 239 -7.65 1.67 -13.89
C ILE A 239 -8.46 1.19 -15.10
N LEU A 240 -9.78 1.26 -14.98
CA LEU A 240 -10.73 1.06 -16.08
C LEU A 240 -11.54 2.33 -16.28
N VAL A 241 -11.31 3.01 -17.39
CA VAL A 241 -12.08 4.17 -17.82
C VAL A 241 -13.16 3.72 -18.79
N VAL A 242 -14.41 4.05 -18.49
CA VAL A 242 -15.54 3.85 -19.42
C VAL A 242 -15.97 5.23 -19.88
N ALA A 243 -15.77 5.53 -21.17
CA ALA A 243 -16.01 6.87 -21.71
C ALA A 243 -16.67 6.81 -23.09
N ASP A 244 -17.67 7.66 -23.28
CA ASP A 244 -18.24 7.96 -24.58
C ASP A 244 -17.42 9.04 -25.31
N ARG A 245 -17.79 9.34 -26.56
CA ARG A 245 -17.15 10.37 -27.39
C ARG A 245 -17.29 11.81 -26.90
N HIS A 246 -18.09 12.07 -25.87
CA HIS A 246 -18.36 13.43 -25.39
C HIS A 246 -17.31 13.92 -24.36
N ASN A 247 -16.21 13.19 -24.24
CA ASN A 247 -15.09 13.49 -23.37
C ASN A 247 -13.93 14.14 -24.13
N ASN A 248 -13.04 14.83 -23.40
CA ASN A 248 -11.79 15.32 -23.98
C ASN A 248 -10.76 14.17 -24.04
N PRO A 249 -10.26 13.77 -25.23
CA PRO A 249 -9.28 12.71 -25.35
C PRO A 249 -7.97 12.95 -24.57
N GLU A 250 -7.57 14.21 -24.41
CA GLU A 250 -6.38 14.58 -23.63
C GLU A 250 -6.56 14.25 -22.14
N TRP A 251 -7.76 14.43 -21.60
CA TRP A 251 -8.04 14.13 -20.19
C TRP A 251 -8.06 12.63 -19.95
N ILE A 252 -8.70 11.86 -20.84
CA ILE A 252 -8.70 10.39 -20.74
C ILE A 252 -7.28 9.84 -20.86
N ALA A 253 -6.47 10.37 -21.78
CA ALA A 253 -5.08 9.98 -21.90
C ALA A 253 -4.28 10.27 -20.62
N ALA A 254 -4.48 11.45 -20.01
CA ALA A 254 -3.86 11.79 -18.73
C ALA A 254 -4.30 10.84 -17.60
N ASP A 255 -5.59 10.50 -17.50
CA ASP A 255 -6.10 9.55 -16.48
C ASP A 255 -5.46 8.17 -16.65
N LEU A 256 -5.39 7.64 -17.88
CA LEU A 256 -4.75 6.36 -18.18
C LEU A 256 -3.26 6.37 -17.81
N LEU A 257 -2.55 7.44 -18.16
CA LEU A 257 -1.12 7.59 -17.88
C LEU A 257 -0.83 7.78 -16.39
N SER A 258 -1.72 8.44 -15.64
CA SER A 258 -1.60 8.60 -14.18
C SER A 258 -1.57 7.25 -13.45
N GLN A 259 -2.25 6.24 -13.99
CA GLN A 259 -2.18 4.88 -13.47
C GLN A 259 -0.92 4.16 -13.95
N ALA A 260 -0.57 4.33 -15.23
CA ALA A 260 0.54 3.64 -15.86
C ALA A 260 1.91 4.03 -15.28
N GLU A 261 2.08 5.27 -14.80
CA GLU A 261 3.35 5.72 -14.21
C GLU A 261 3.69 5.06 -12.87
N HIS A 262 2.69 4.45 -12.20
CA HIS A 262 2.83 3.98 -10.82
C HIS A 262 3.67 2.70 -10.71
N ASP A 263 3.53 1.78 -11.66
CA ASP A 263 4.22 0.48 -11.65
C ASP A 263 4.35 -0.04 -13.09
N SER A 264 5.45 -0.70 -13.44
CA SER A 264 5.63 -1.26 -14.78
C SER A 264 4.67 -2.40 -15.10
N ALA A 265 4.07 -3.02 -14.08
CA ALA A 265 3.01 -4.00 -14.21
C ALA A 265 1.60 -3.37 -14.08
N ALA A 266 1.48 -2.04 -13.93
CA ALA A 266 0.19 -1.37 -13.90
C ALA A 266 -0.57 -1.55 -15.23
N GLN A 267 -1.90 -1.53 -15.18
CA GLN A 267 -2.72 -1.62 -16.39
C GLN A 267 -3.76 -0.51 -16.44
N ALA A 268 -3.79 0.18 -17.57
CA ALA A 268 -4.79 1.19 -17.86
C ALA A 268 -5.63 0.73 -19.05
N MET A 269 -6.94 0.72 -18.87
CA MET A 269 -7.90 0.25 -19.85
C MET A 269 -8.92 1.33 -20.14
N LEU A 270 -9.22 1.51 -21.43
CA LEU A 270 -10.34 2.33 -21.90
C LEU A 270 -11.37 1.42 -22.57
N ILE A 271 -12.63 1.52 -22.12
CA ILE A 271 -13.80 1.00 -22.82
C ILE A 271 -14.54 2.20 -23.40
N THR A 272 -14.80 2.16 -24.70
CA THR A 272 -15.58 3.16 -25.42
C THR A 272 -16.45 2.49 -26.48
N ASP A 273 -17.58 3.12 -26.78
CA ASP A 273 -18.48 2.75 -27.86
C ASP A 273 -18.17 3.47 -29.18
N ASP A 274 -17.16 4.35 -29.20
CA ASP A 274 -16.74 5.14 -30.37
C ASP A 274 -15.27 4.88 -30.72
N ASP A 275 -15.05 4.19 -31.84
CA ASP A 275 -13.72 3.81 -32.31
C ASP A 275 -12.86 5.01 -32.76
N ALA A 276 -13.49 6.09 -33.24
CA ALA A 276 -12.77 7.31 -33.58
C ALA A 276 -12.27 8.03 -32.32
N PHE A 277 -13.10 8.07 -31.27
CA PHE A 277 -12.70 8.56 -29.96
C PHE A 277 -11.55 7.72 -29.37
N GLY A 278 -11.67 6.40 -29.41
CA GLY A 278 -10.59 5.50 -28.96
C GLY A 278 -9.27 5.75 -29.70
N ARG A 279 -9.28 6.06 -30.99
CA ARG A 279 -8.07 6.47 -31.73
C ARG A 279 -7.54 7.85 -31.33
N ALA A 280 -8.44 8.79 -31.04
CA ALA A 280 -8.06 10.12 -30.57
C ALA A 280 -7.35 10.06 -29.21
N VAL A 281 -7.81 9.18 -28.31
CA VAL A 281 -7.15 8.92 -27.01
C VAL A 281 -5.77 8.31 -27.22
N ASP A 282 -5.61 7.29 -28.07
CA ASP A 282 -4.28 6.72 -28.37
C ASP A 282 -3.30 7.81 -28.84
N ALA A 283 -3.75 8.69 -29.74
CA ALA A 283 -2.91 9.78 -30.22
C ALA A 283 -2.55 10.78 -29.12
N ALA A 284 -3.44 11.04 -28.17
CA ALA A 284 -3.18 11.89 -27.01
C ALA A 284 -2.20 11.24 -26.03
N VAL A 285 -2.32 9.93 -25.79
CA VAL A 285 -1.36 9.16 -25.00
C VAL A 285 0.06 9.31 -25.56
N GLU A 286 0.25 9.10 -26.86
CA GLU A 286 1.56 9.25 -27.51
C GLU A 286 2.13 10.68 -27.38
N ARG A 287 1.27 11.71 -27.46
CA ARG A 287 1.69 13.11 -27.24
C ARG A 287 2.15 13.37 -25.82
N HIS A 288 1.46 12.82 -24.83
CA HIS A 288 1.84 12.95 -23.42
C HIS A 288 3.13 12.20 -23.12
N LEU A 289 3.28 10.97 -23.62
CA LEU A 289 4.49 10.15 -23.43
C LEU A 289 5.76 10.84 -23.95
N ALA A 290 5.66 11.66 -25.00
CA ALA A 290 6.79 12.43 -25.50
C ALA A 290 7.28 13.55 -24.56
N ARG A 291 6.50 13.89 -23.51
CA ARG A 291 6.76 15.04 -22.61
C ARG A 291 6.89 14.64 -21.15
N LEU A 292 6.25 13.55 -20.74
CA LEU A 292 6.27 13.08 -19.37
C LEU A 292 7.61 12.38 -19.07
N PRO A 293 8.17 12.55 -17.86
CA PRO A 293 9.46 11.96 -17.51
C PRO A 293 9.39 10.45 -17.23
N ARG A 294 8.18 9.90 -17.05
CA ARG A 294 7.90 8.52 -16.71
C ARG A 294 6.65 8.07 -17.45
#